data_AF-A0A0F3H2F9-F1
#
_entry.id   AF-A0A0F3H2F9-F1
#
_cell.length_a   1.000
_cell.length_b   1.000
_cell.length_c   1.000
_cell.angle_alpha   90.00
_cell.angle_beta   90.00
_cell.angle_gamma   90.00
#
_symmetry.space_group_name_H-M   'P 1'
#
loop_
_entity.id
_entity.type
_entity.pdbx_description
1 polymer ?
#
loop_
_entity_poly.entity_id
_entity_poly.type
_entity_poly.pdbx_seq_one_letter_code
_entity_poly.pdbx_strand_id
1 'polypeptide(L)'
;MTKESVIQVLSSVAEESLMRYNARILGIFGSVARGDDTDNSDIDVLVDFTEKADLFDFVGLAIFLEEKFNRNVDVVPSDNIRSEIRDAVMKDAIYI
;
A
#
# COMPACT_ATOMS: atom_id res chain seq x y z
N MET A 1 4.64 -5.73 -13.53
CA MET A 1 5.72 -5.32 -12.59
C MET A 1 5.97 -6.47 -11.63
N THR A 2 7.20 -6.77 -11.20
CA THR A 2 7.39 -7.85 -10.20
C THR A 2 7.16 -7.33 -8.78
N LYS A 3 6.78 -8.20 -7.84
CA LYS A 3 6.62 -7.82 -6.42
C LYS A 3 7.89 -7.19 -5.83
N GLU A 4 9.08 -7.64 -6.23
CA GLU A 4 10.35 -7.06 -5.79
C GLU A 4 10.49 -5.60 -6.27
N SER A 5 10.10 -5.32 -7.52
CA SER A 5 10.11 -3.95 -8.04
C SER A 5 9.10 -3.05 -7.33
N VAL A 6 7.94 -3.59 -6.95
CA VAL A 6 6.92 -2.85 -6.18
C VAL A 6 7.47 -2.47 -4.81
N ILE A 7 8.02 -3.45 -4.07
CA ILE A 7 8.64 -3.25 -2.76
C ILE A 7 9.77 -2.21 -2.82
N GLN A 8 10.60 -2.26 -3.86
CA GLN A 8 11.69 -1.30 -4.03
C GLN A 8 11.18 0.13 -4.23
N VAL A 9 10.14 0.32 -5.04
CA VAL A 9 9.51 1.64 -5.22
C VAL A 9 8.89 2.11 -3.90
N LEU A 10 8.12 1.27 -3.21
CA LEU A 10 7.50 1.63 -1.93
C LEU A 10 8.55 2.04 -0.89
N SER A 11 9.64 1.28 -0.79
CA SER A 11 10.77 1.60 0.10
C SER A 11 11.38 2.96 -0.24
N SER A 12 11.49 3.31 -1.52
CA SER A 12 12.04 4.60 -1.96
C SER A 12 11.16 5.81 -1.64
N VAL A 13 9.84 5.61 -1.47
CA VAL A 13 8.88 6.68 -1.20
C VAL A 13 8.34 6.66 0.24
N ALA A 14 8.75 5.69 1.07
CA ALA A 14 8.22 5.49 2.42
C ALA A 14 8.41 6.73 3.32
N GLU A 15 9.56 7.40 3.22
CA GLU A 15 9.82 8.63 3.99
C GLU A 15 8.95 9.79 3.48
N GLU A 16 8.83 9.96 2.17
CA GLU A 16 7.96 10.98 1.56
C GLU A 16 6.49 10.74 1.93
N SER A 17 6.05 9.47 1.93
CA SER A 17 4.73 9.04 2.37
C SER A 17 4.42 9.53 3.79
N LEU A 18 5.35 9.27 4.72
CA LEU A 18 5.16 9.61 6.12
C LEU A 18 5.16 11.12 6.33
N MET A 19 6.06 11.85 5.67
CA MET A 19 6.20 13.29 5.88
C MET A 19 5.09 14.11 5.22
N ARG A 20 4.59 13.69 4.06
CA ARG A 20 3.61 14.47 3.27
C ARG A 20 2.17 14.07 3.50
N TYR A 21 1.93 12.78 3.75
CA TYR A 21 0.59 12.22 3.80
C TYR A 21 0.29 11.57 5.16
N ASN A 22 1.14 11.82 6.18
CA ASN A 22 0.93 11.29 7.53
C ASN A 22 0.73 9.76 7.55
N ALA A 23 1.32 9.04 6.60
CA ALA A 23 1.05 7.63 6.33
C ALA A 23 2.35 6.81 6.26
N ARG A 24 2.46 5.81 7.13
CA ARG A 24 3.54 4.83 7.10
C ARG A 24 3.15 3.69 6.16
N ILE A 25 3.93 3.47 5.11
CA ILE A 25 3.76 2.29 4.26
C ILE A 25 4.28 1.08 5.03
N LEU A 26 3.44 0.05 5.15
CA LEU A 26 3.80 -1.22 5.79
C LEU A 26 4.27 -2.25 4.76
N GLY A 27 3.69 -2.24 3.57
CA GLY A 27 3.99 -3.21 2.53
C GLY A 27 2.89 -3.38 1.50
N ILE A 28 2.88 -4.52 0.82
CA ILE A 28 1.83 -4.93 -0.11
C ILE A 28 1.16 -6.22 0.33
N PHE A 29 -0.08 -6.42 -0.10
CA PHE A 29 -0.79 -7.67 0.08
C PHE A 29 -1.53 -8.04 -1.21
N GLY A 30 -2.44 -9.01 -1.15
CA GLY A 30 -3.30 -9.33 -2.29
C GLY A 30 -2.58 -10.09 -3.42
N SER A 31 -3.04 -9.87 -4.65
CA SER A 31 -2.60 -10.64 -5.83
C SER A 31 -1.11 -10.44 -6.13
N VAL A 32 -0.60 -9.21 -5.99
CA VAL A 32 0.82 -8.88 -6.21
C VAL A 32 1.72 -9.58 -5.19
N ALA A 33 1.31 -9.64 -3.92
CA ALA A 33 2.06 -10.35 -2.90
C ALA A 33 2.10 -11.88 -3.16
N ARG A 34 0.98 -12.46 -3.60
CA ARG A 34 0.88 -13.89 -3.94
C ARG A 34 1.55 -14.27 -5.26
N GLY A 35 1.80 -13.29 -6.15
CA GLY A 35 2.32 -13.54 -7.49
C GLY A 35 1.26 -14.04 -8.49
N ASP A 36 -0.02 -13.84 -8.15
CA ASP A 36 -1.17 -14.14 -9.01
C ASP A 36 -1.65 -12.88 -9.76
N ASP A 37 -0.85 -11.80 -9.76
CA ASP A 37 -1.23 -10.56 -10.40
C ASP A 37 -1.16 -10.64 -11.92
N THR A 38 -2.07 -9.92 -12.56
CA THR A 38 -2.06 -9.70 -14.01
C THR A 38 -1.62 -8.27 -14.30
N ASP A 39 -1.31 -7.96 -15.56
CA ASP A 39 -0.91 -6.60 -15.96
C ASP A 39 -1.99 -5.54 -15.67
N ASN A 40 -3.25 -5.95 -15.51
CA ASN A 40 -4.37 -5.07 -15.17
C ASN A 40 -4.75 -5.09 -13.68
N SER A 41 -4.02 -5.84 -12.84
CA SER A 41 -4.33 -5.90 -11.41
C SER A 41 -3.92 -4.60 -10.70
N ASP A 42 -4.73 -4.19 -9.74
CA ASP A 42 -4.41 -3.08 -8.83
C ASP A 42 -3.29 -3.51 -7.86
N ILE A 43 -2.54 -2.54 -7.33
CA ILE A 43 -1.53 -2.78 -6.30
C ILE A 43 -2.13 -2.47 -4.94
N ASP A 44 -2.39 -3.51 -4.14
CA ASP A 44 -2.90 -3.36 -2.78
C ASP A 44 -1.77 -2.98 -1.82
N VAL A 45 -1.78 -1.74 -1.32
CA VAL A 45 -0.75 -1.20 -0.41
C VAL A 45 -1.32 -1.07 0.99
N LEU A 46 -0.66 -1.73 1.94
CA LEU A 46 -1.01 -1.65 3.35
C LEU A 46 -0.30 -0.46 4.00
N VAL A 47 -1.08 0.39 4.68
CA VAL A 47 -0.56 1.60 5.34
C VAL A 47 -1.09 1.77 6.75
N ASP A 48 -0.33 2.48 7.58
CA ASP A 48 -0.76 3.01 8.87
C ASP A 48 -0.79 4.53 8.81
N PHE A 49 -1.99 5.10 8.86
CA PHE A 49 -2.16 6.54 9.01
C PHE A 49 -1.92 6.95 10.47
N THR A 50 -1.23 8.07 10.66
CA THR A 50 -1.09 8.67 11.99
C THR A 50 -2.38 9.38 12.39
N GLU A 51 -2.54 9.71 13.67
CA GLU A 51 -3.71 10.45 14.20
C GLU A 51 -3.89 11.85 13.59
N LYS A 52 -2.89 12.37 12.87
CA LYS A 52 -2.95 13.66 12.18
C LYS A 52 -3.50 13.56 10.77
N ALA A 53 -3.62 12.34 10.23
CA ALA A 53 -4.03 12.14 8.85
C ALA A 53 -5.50 12.50 8.65
N ASP A 54 -5.80 13.08 7.49
CA ASP A 54 -7.17 13.35 7.06
C ASP A 54 -7.52 12.68 5.72
N LEU A 55 -8.70 12.98 5.18
CA LEU A 55 -9.14 12.43 3.90
C LEU A 55 -8.27 12.91 2.72
N PHE A 56 -7.71 14.11 2.78
CA PHE A 56 -6.84 14.63 1.73
C PHE A 56 -5.49 13.91 1.73
N ASP A 57 -4.97 13.58 2.91
CA ASP A 57 -3.79 12.74 3.05
C ASP A 57 -4.01 11.36 2.42
N PHE A 58 -5.15 10.73 2.71
CA PHE A 58 -5.53 9.45 2.14
C PHE A 58 -5.59 9.48 0.60
N VAL A 59 -6.38 10.40 0.06
CA VAL A 59 -6.56 10.53 -1.40
C VAL A 59 -5.27 10.97 -2.07
N GLY A 60 -4.51 11.87 -1.44
CA GLY A 60 -3.23 12.35 -1.93
C GLY A 60 -2.19 11.24 -2.01
N LEU A 61 -2.14 10.35 -1.01
CA LEU A 61 -1.27 9.18 -1.05
C LEU A 61 -1.64 8.21 -2.16
N ALA A 62 -2.94 7.94 -2.34
CA ALA A 62 -3.41 7.06 -3.41
C ALA A 62 -2.98 7.59 -4.79
N ILE A 63 -3.29 8.85 -5.09
CA ILE A 63 -2.91 9.50 -6.36
C ILE A 63 -1.38 9.48 -6.54
N PHE A 64 -0.63 9.82 -5.50
CA PHE A 64 0.83 9.84 -5.55
C PHE A 64 1.41 8.46 -5.88
N LEU A 65 0.91 7.40 -5.25
CA LEU A 65 1.36 6.05 -5.52
C LEU A 65 0.95 5.61 -6.93
N GLU A 66 -0.27 5.93 -7.38
CA GLU A 66 -0.71 5.64 -8.76
C GLU A 66 0.20 6.28 -9.80
N GLU A 67 0.60 7.53 -9.59
CA GLU A 67 1.56 8.23 -10.46
C GLU A 67 2.94 7.56 -10.43
N LYS A 68 3.41 7.11 -9.26
CA LYS A 68 4.70 6.41 -9.13
C LYS A 68 4.72 5.05 -9.81
N PHE A 69 3.61 4.32 -9.76
CA PHE A 69 3.48 2.99 -10.34
C PHE A 69 2.97 3.00 -11.78
N ASN A 70 2.40 4.11 -12.24
CA ASN A 70 1.66 4.22 -13.50
C ASN A 70 0.62 3.10 -13.66
N ARG A 71 -0.01 2.75 -12.54
CA ARG A 71 -1.01 1.68 -12.34
C ARG A 71 -1.93 2.09 -11.20
N ASN A 72 -3.13 1.54 -11.18
CA ASN A 72 -4.07 1.69 -10.07
C ASN A 72 -3.48 1.13 -8.76
N VAL A 73 -3.70 1.84 -7.67
CA VAL A 73 -3.20 1.50 -6.33
C VAL A 73 -4.36 1.59 -5.35
N ASP A 74 -4.64 0.50 -4.64
CA ASP A 74 -5.59 0.52 -3.52
C ASP A 74 -4.84 0.73 -2.21
N VAL A 75 -5.10 1.85 -1.55
CA VAL A 75 -4.48 2.20 -0.27
C VAL A 75 -5.39 1.72 0.85
N VAL A 76 -4.92 0.73 1.60
CA VAL A 76 -5.72 0.09 2.65
C VAL A 76 -5.12 0.38 4.03
N PRO A 77 -5.84 1.11 4.90
CA PRO A 77 -5.45 1.30 6.28
C PRO A 77 -5.47 -0.04 7.03
N SER A 78 -4.40 -0.35 7.76
CA SER A 78 -4.27 -1.64 8.44
C SER A 78 -5.31 -1.83 9.56
N ASP A 79 -5.81 -0.76 10.14
CA ASP A 79 -6.87 -0.74 11.16
C ASP A 79 -8.26 -1.02 10.57
N ASN A 80 -8.48 -0.71 9.30
CA ASN A 80 -9.75 -0.89 8.61
C ASN A 80 -9.96 -2.32 8.06
N ILE A 81 -8.96 -3.19 8.18
CA ILE A 81 -9.09 -4.61 7.82
C ILE A 81 -9.99 -5.31 8.84
N ARG A 82 -11.09 -5.88 8.33
CA ARG A 82 -12.03 -6.73 9.08
C ARG A 82 -11.29 -7.82 9.82
N SER A 83 -11.60 -8.00 11.11
CA SER A 83 -10.91 -8.93 12.00
C SER A 83 -10.91 -10.37 11.48
N GLU A 84 -11.97 -10.78 10.77
CA GLU A 84 -12.12 -12.13 10.22
C GLU A 84 -11.14 -12.47 9.09
N ILE A 85 -10.63 -11.46 8.39
CA ILE A 85 -9.67 -11.62 7.28
C ILE A 85 -8.29 -11.05 7.59
N ARG A 86 -8.15 -10.33 8.70
CA ARG A 86 -6.90 -9.69 9.13
C ARG A 86 -5.74 -10.67 9.15
N ASP A 87 -5.90 -11.82 9.80
CA ASP A 87 -4.82 -12.78 9.96
C ASP A 87 -4.38 -13.37 8.60
N ALA A 88 -5.33 -13.59 7.69
CA ALA A 88 -5.04 -14.06 6.34
C ALA A 88 -4.28 -13.00 5.53
N VAL A 89 -4.75 -11.74 5.56
CA VAL A 89 -4.10 -10.62 4.87
C VAL A 89 -2.70 -10.36 5.41
N MET A 90 -2.55 -10.32 6.73
CA MET A 90 -1.26 -10.08 7.39
C MET A 90 -0.26 -11.22 7.15
N LYS A 91 -0.74 -12.46 7.03
CA LYS A 91 0.12 -13.61 6.74
C LYS A 91 0.67 -13.60 5.32
N ASP A 92 -0.14 -13.14 4.36
CA ASP A 92 0.23 -13.08 2.94
C ASP A 92 0.88 -11.74 2.56
N ALA A 93 0.93 -10.78 3.47
CA ALA A 93 1.54 -9.48 3.24
C ALA A 93 3.07 -9.58 3.15
N ILE A 94 3.64 -8.80 2.23
CA ILE A 94 5.08 -8.58 2.11
C ILE A 94 5.39 -7.20 2.66
N TYR A 95 6.11 -7.16 3.77
CA TYR A 95 6.47 -5.94 4.48
C TYR A 95 7.78 -5.33 3.97
N ILE A 96 7.93 -4.01 4.14
CA ILE A 96 9.13 -3.23 3.80
C ILE A 96 9.93 -2.78 5.02
#